data_AF-A0A0F7CNI1-F1
#
_entry.id   AF-A0A0F7CNI1-F1
#
_cell.length_a   1.000
_cell.length_b   1.000
_cell.length_c   1.000
_cell.angle_alpha   90.00
_cell.angle_beta   90.00
_cell.angle_gamma   90.00
#
_symmetry.space_group_name_H-M   'P 1'
#
loop_
_entity.id
_entity.type
_entity.pdbx_description
1 polymer ?
#
loop_
_entity_poly.entity_id
_entity_poly.type
_entity_poly.pdbx_seq_one_letter_code
_entity_poly.pdbx_strand_id
1 'polypeptide(L)'
;MADPPPEATDGPPKGKPRDPYFDNAKYLAIVLVAMGHVWAPLMPDSRAATALYMFVYAFHMPAFIMLAGYFSRSFTGKPAQIGRLISGVLVPYLIFVVGYTLFDRWVNNTDKPLLEPFSLLDPYYLTWFLIALFCWRLSAPLWRVLRWPLPISLAIAAIASVSPDLGNDFNIMRVLQFLPFFVLGMLLRREHFTLLVRREARIAAAVIAPVTLVFTYWVAPRMDYHWFYRSHSAQGLGFTWDYGVIMSLALFGCGLVLTACFLAFVPRRHLWFTALGAGSIYGYLLHGFLAKGSRWWGWYDLDWVQTPAGYVAITLIGAAVVTLLCTTPVQKMFRWVVEPPMDWAFKKDDPAAKPERVPAAK
;
A
#
# COMPACT_ATOMS: atom_id res chain seq x y z
N MET A 1 -2.67 -41.42 -49.98
CA MET A 1 -3.29 -41.01 -48.70
C MET A 1 -2.51 -39.82 -48.20
N ALA A 2 -3.10 -38.64 -48.23
CA ALA A 2 -2.45 -37.40 -47.81
C ALA A 2 -2.69 -37.21 -46.31
N ASP A 3 -1.63 -36.93 -45.55
CA ASP A 3 -1.73 -36.60 -44.12
C ASP A 3 -2.55 -35.32 -43.91
N PRO A 4 -3.38 -35.25 -42.84
CA PRO A 4 -4.13 -34.06 -42.54
C PRO A 4 -3.21 -32.94 -42.01
N PRO A 5 -3.55 -31.65 -42.21
CA PRO A 5 -2.73 -30.55 -41.73
C PRO A 5 -2.73 -30.48 -40.20
N PRO A 6 -1.64 -30.01 -39.56
CA PRO A 6 -1.58 -29.87 -38.11
C PRO A 6 -2.61 -28.85 -37.63
N GLU A 7 -3.48 -29.29 -36.73
CA GLU A 7 -4.51 -28.51 -36.08
C GLU A 7 -3.87 -27.40 -35.24
N ALA A 8 -4.06 -26.14 -35.66
CA ALA A 8 -3.66 -24.98 -34.89
C ALA A 8 -4.54 -24.89 -33.64
N THR A 9 -4.05 -25.41 -32.51
CA THR A 9 -4.69 -25.19 -31.21
C THR A 9 -4.43 -23.74 -30.79
N ASP A 10 -5.35 -22.85 -31.16
CA ASP A 10 -5.47 -21.49 -30.64
C ASP A 10 -5.87 -21.53 -29.16
N GLY A 11 -4.89 -21.89 -28.31
CA GLY A 11 -4.99 -21.64 -26.89
C GLY A 11 -4.90 -20.13 -26.63
N PRO A 12 -5.68 -19.58 -25.67
CA PRO A 12 -5.59 -18.17 -25.31
C PRO A 12 -4.14 -17.81 -24.94
N PRO A 13 -3.66 -16.60 -25.28
CA PRO A 13 -2.26 -16.24 -25.11
C PRO A 13 -1.87 -16.42 -23.64
N LYS A 14 -0.94 -17.36 -23.39
CA LYS A 14 -0.36 -17.59 -22.06
C LYS A 14 0.22 -16.25 -21.58
N GLY A 15 -0.50 -15.60 -20.66
CA GLY A 15 -0.06 -14.36 -20.04
C GLY A 15 1.36 -14.51 -19.50
N LYS A 16 2.16 -13.44 -19.64
CA LYS A 16 3.55 -13.40 -19.17
C LYS A 16 3.64 -13.97 -17.74
N PRO A 17 4.51 -14.97 -17.47
CA PRO A 17 4.56 -15.62 -16.17
C PRO A 17 4.81 -14.59 -15.07
N ARG A 18 3.97 -14.60 -14.02
CA ARG A 18 4.12 -13.75 -12.85
C ARG A 18 5.46 -14.03 -12.18
N ASP A 19 6.16 -12.97 -11.79
CA ASP A 19 7.43 -13.11 -11.08
C ASP A 19 7.15 -13.33 -9.58
N PRO A 20 7.46 -14.53 -9.03
CA PRO A 20 7.10 -14.91 -7.66
C PRO A 20 7.70 -13.99 -6.61
N TYR A 21 8.81 -13.31 -6.92
CA TYR A 21 9.43 -12.36 -6.01
C TYR A 21 8.48 -11.22 -5.62
N PHE A 22 7.74 -10.65 -6.58
CA PHE A 22 6.84 -9.55 -6.29
C PHE A 22 5.56 -10.01 -5.58
N ASP A 23 5.08 -11.21 -5.88
CA ASP A 23 3.95 -11.79 -5.16
C ASP A 23 4.31 -12.10 -3.70
N ASN A 24 5.50 -12.65 -3.46
CA ASN A 24 6.04 -12.85 -2.12
C ASN A 24 6.20 -11.51 -1.36
N ALA A 25 6.73 -10.47 -2.03
CA ALA A 25 6.87 -9.15 -1.43
C ALA A 25 5.52 -8.55 -1.02
N LYS A 26 4.51 -8.61 -1.89
CA LYS A 26 3.15 -8.12 -1.59
C LYS A 26 2.52 -8.86 -0.42
N TYR A 27 2.66 -10.19 -0.37
CA TYR A 27 2.15 -11.01 0.73
C TYR A 27 2.83 -10.67 2.06
N LEU A 28 4.17 -10.67 2.10
CA LEU A 28 4.90 -10.35 3.33
C LEU A 28 4.61 -8.93 3.82
N ALA A 29 4.47 -7.97 2.90
CA ALA A 29 4.12 -6.61 3.24
C ALA A 29 2.70 -6.50 3.83
N ILE A 30 1.72 -7.26 3.32
CA ILE A 30 0.35 -7.19 3.86
C ILE A 30 0.26 -7.82 5.25
N VAL A 31 1.04 -8.86 5.51
CA VAL A 31 1.18 -9.44 6.86
C VAL A 31 1.71 -8.38 7.85
N LEU A 32 2.72 -7.61 7.46
CA LEU A 32 3.26 -6.52 8.28
C LEU A 32 2.25 -5.40 8.56
N VAL A 33 1.42 -5.03 7.58
CA VAL A 33 0.33 -4.06 7.79
C VAL A 33 -0.63 -4.56 8.86
N ALA A 34 -1.10 -5.81 8.75
CA ALA A 34 -2.02 -6.37 9.73
C ALA A 34 -1.40 -6.43 11.13
N MET A 35 -0.12 -6.83 11.24
CA MET A 35 0.61 -6.81 12.52
C MET A 35 0.70 -5.40 13.11
N GLY A 36 0.97 -4.38 12.29
CA GLY A 36 0.93 -2.98 12.71
C GLY A 36 -0.42 -2.59 13.33
N HIS A 37 -1.53 -3.01 12.73
CA HIS A 37 -2.86 -2.74 13.28
C HIS A 37 -3.20 -3.51 14.55
N VAL A 38 -2.60 -4.69 14.74
CA VAL A 38 -2.67 -5.47 15.98
C VAL A 38 -1.88 -4.82 17.10
N TRP A 39 -0.72 -4.23 16.82
CA TRP A 39 0.10 -3.57 17.84
C TRP A 39 -0.38 -2.19 18.22
N ALA A 40 -1.10 -1.49 17.34
CA ALA A 40 -1.55 -0.13 17.60
C ALA A 40 -2.33 0.06 18.92
N PRO A 41 -3.27 -0.82 19.30
CA PRO A 41 -3.93 -0.76 20.62
C PRO A 41 -3.02 -1.07 21.81
N LEU A 42 -1.92 -1.79 21.58
CA LEU A 42 -0.98 -2.21 22.63
C LEU A 42 0.13 -1.18 22.90
N MET A 43 0.27 -0.16 22.04
CA MET A 43 1.33 0.84 22.14
C MET A 43 1.34 1.64 23.45
N PRO A 44 0.20 2.07 24.03
CA PRO A 44 0.20 2.84 25.28
C PRO A 44 0.89 2.12 26.43
N ASP A 45 0.68 0.80 26.54
CA ASP A 45 1.15 0.00 27.67
C ASP A 45 2.42 -0.79 27.37
N SER A 46 2.84 -0.87 26.10
CA SER A 46 3.97 -1.69 25.67
C SER A 46 4.95 -0.92 24.79
N ARG A 47 6.11 -0.60 25.39
CA ARG A 47 7.26 -0.04 24.65
C ARG A 47 7.70 -0.96 23.50
N ALA A 48 7.61 -2.28 23.68
CA ALA A 48 7.95 -3.23 22.63
C ALA A 48 6.97 -3.14 21.45
N ALA A 49 5.67 -3.02 21.71
CA ALA A 49 4.66 -2.81 20.66
C ALA A 49 4.90 -1.51 19.92
N THR A 50 5.18 -0.41 20.62
CA THR A 50 5.51 0.90 20.03
C THR A 50 6.77 0.83 19.16
N ALA A 51 7.81 0.15 19.64
CA ALA A 51 9.06 -0.03 18.89
C ALA A 51 8.89 -0.84 17.60
N LEU A 52 8.13 -1.94 17.68
CA LEU A 52 7.79 -2.79 16.52
C LEU A 52 6.91 -2.02 15.53
N TYR A 53 5.95 -1.27 16.05
CA TYR A 53 5.07 -0.42 15.27
C TYR A 53 5.87 0.62 14.49
N MET A 54 6.71 1.41 15.16
CA MET A 54 7.58 2.41 14.51
C MET A 54 8.52 1.77 13.48
N PHE A 55 9.13 0.63 13.82
CA PHE A 55 10.01 -0.10 12.90
C PHE A 55 9.29 -0.51 11.62
N VAL A 56 8.11 -1.11 11.73
CA VAL A 56 7.32 -1.52 10.57
C VAL A 56 6.76 -0.31 9.82
N TYR A 57 6.25 0.71 10.52
CA TYR A 57 5.73 1.94 9.92
C TYR A 57 6.77 2.76 9.17
N ALA A 58 8.05 2.61 9.51
CA ALA A 58 9.14 3.24 8.77
C ALA A 58 9.27 2.75 7.32
N PHE A 59 8.87 1.51 7.00
CA PHE A 59 9.13 0.93 5.66
C PHE A 59 7.97 0.19 5.00
N HIS A 60 6.96 -0.31 5.72
CA HIS A 60 5.93 -1.13 5.07
C HIS A 60 5.12 -0.31 4.04
N MET A 61 4.67 0.90 4.38
CA MET A 61 4.01 1.81 3.43
C MET A 61 4.96 2.23 2.31
N PRO A 62 6.19 2.73 2.59
CA PRO A 62 7.20 2.99 1.56
C PRO A 62 7.41 1.82 0.59
N ALA A 63 7.50 0.58 1.08
CA ALA A 63 7.66 -0.62 0.26
C ALA A 63 6.46 -0.84 -0.68
N PHE A 64 5.23 -0.75 -0.16
CA PHE A 64 4.01 -0.87 -0.97
C PHE A 64 3.94 0.22 -2.05
N ILE A 65 4.20 1.47 -1.67
CA ILE A 65 4.12 2.63 -2.55
C ILE A 65 5.20 2.54 -3.65
N MET A 66 6.41 2.13 -3.30
CA MET A 66 7.51 1.94 -4.25
C MET A 66 7.23 0.79 -5.23
N LEU A 67 6.69 -0.33 -4.75
CA LEU A 67 6.24 -1.42 -5.63
C LEU A 67 5.09 -0.97 -6.54
N ALA A 68 4.13 -0.20 -6.01
CA ALA A 68 3.05 0.37 -6.81
C ALA A 68 3.57 1.32 -7.90
N GLY A 69 4.57 2.15 -7.59
CA GLY A 69 5.28 2.98 -8.55
C GLY A 69 5.95 2.15 -9.65
N TYR A 70 6.67 1.09 -9.27
CA TYR A 70 7.32 0.18 -10.21
C TYR A 70 6.33 -0.47 -11.19
N PHE A 71 5.14 -0.88 -10.73
CA PHE A 71 4.09 -1.41 -11.59
C PHE A 71 3.35 -0.34 -12.41
N SER A 72 3.47 0.92 -12.03
CA SER A 72 2.79 2.05 -12.69
C SER A 72 3.63 2.71 -13.78
N ARG A 73 4.91 2.33 -13.93
CA ARG A 73 5.82 2.90 -14.94
C ARG A 73 5.32 2.84 -16.38
N SER A 74 4.48 1.87 -16.75
CA SER A 74 3.89 1.73 -18.09
C SER A 74 2.54 2.43 -18.26
N PHE A 75 2.07 3.15 -17.25
CA PHE A 75 0.84 3.93 -17.33
C PHE A 75 1.10 5.22 -18.12
N THR A 76 0.35 5.42 -19.20
CA THR A 76 0.45 6.57 -20.10
C THR A 76 -0.87 7.34 -20.21
N GLY A 77 -1.87 7.01 -19.38
CA GLY A 77 -3.18 7.67 -19.41
C GLY A 77 -4.09 7.27 -20.58
N LYS A 78 -3.84 6.12 -21.23
CA LYS A 78 -4.75 5.63 -22.29
C LYS A 78 -6.14 5.31 -21.72
N PRO A 79 -7.23 5.46 -22.48
CA PRO A 79 -8.60 5.18 -22.00
C PRO A 79 -8.76 3.83 -21.29
N ALA A 80 -8.26 2.73 -21.87
CA ALA A 80 -8.30 1.41 -21.23
C ALA A 80 -7.46 1.29 -19.95
N GLN A 81 -6.41 2.11 -19.78
CA GLN A 81 -5.66 2.15 -18.52
C GLN A 81 -6.41 2.94 -17.45
N ILE A 82 -7.05 4.04 -17.83
CA ILE A 82 -7.91 4.83 -16.95
C ILE A 82 -9.11 4.00 -16.49
N GLY A 83 -9.78 3.30 -17.40
CA GLY A 83 -10.90 2.40 -17.06
C GLY A 83 -10.50 1.35 -16.02
N ARG A 84 -9.34 0.70 -16.21
CA ARG A 84 -8.78 -0.25 -15.22
C ARG A 84 -8.37 0.38 -13.90
N LEU A 85 -7.90 1.63 -13.92
CA LEU A 85 -7.57 2.38 -12.72
C LEU A 85 -8.84 2.72 -11.92
N ILE A 86 -9.90 3.14 -12.61
CA ILE A 86 -11.19 3.44 -11.98
C ILE A 86 -11.80 2.16 -11.42
N SER A 87 -11.95 1.10 -12.23
CA SER A 87 -12.60 -0.14 -11.80
C SER A 87 -11.81 -0.89 -10.73
N GLY A 88 -10.48 -0.88 -10.79
CA GLY A 88 -9.62 -1.63 -9.87
C GLY A 88 -9.15 -0.85 -8.63
N VAL A 89 -9.36 0.47 -8.56
CA VAL A 89 -8.91 1.29 -7.43
C VAL A 89 -10.00 2.23 -6.93
N LEU A 90 -10.56 3.07 -7.80
CA LEU A 90 -11.53 4.10 -7.39
C LEU A 90 -12.88 3.49 -6.97
N VAL A 91 -13.41 2.52 -7.72
CA VAL A 91 -14.67 1.86 -7.36
C VAL A 91 -14.54 1.08 -6.05
N PRO A 92 -13.51 0.23 -5.83
CA PRO A 92 -13.27 -0.39 -4.54
C PRO A 92 -13.09 0.64 -3.42
N TYR A 93 -12.40 1.76 -3.67
CA TYR A 93 -12.29 2.85 -2.70
C TYR A 93 -13.67 3.32 -2.24
N LEU A 94 -14.56 3.65 -3.17
CA LEU A 94 -15.90 4.12 -2.84
C LEU A 94 -16.71 3.08 -2.06
N ILE A 95 -16.65 1.81 -2.46
CA ILE A 95 -17.37 0.73 -1.78
C ILE A 95 -16.84 0.55 -0.35
N PHE A 96 -15.51 0.50 -0.16
CA PHE A 96 -14.93 0.28 1.15
C PHE A 96 -15.03 1.52 2.06
N VAL A 97 -14.96 2.74 1.54
CA VAL A 97 -15.23 3.96 2.35
C VAL A 97 -16.63 3.90 2.94
N VAL A 98 -17.64 3.59 2.13
CA VAL A 98 -19.02 3.42 2.59
C VAL A 98 -19.11 2.26 3.59
N GLY A 99 -18.56 1.08 3.26
CA GLY A 99 -18.60 -0.09 4.12
C GLY A 99 -17.96 0.15 5.50
N TYR A 100 -16.79 0.78 5.54
CA TYR A 100 -16.12 1.12 6.79
C TYR A 100 -16.90 2.14 7.61
N THR A 101 -17.51 3.13 6.98
CA THR A 101 -18.29 4.16 7.68
C THR A 101 -19.57 3.58 8.27
N LEU A 102 -20.26 2.71 7.52
CA LEU A 102 -21.44 2.00 8.01
C LEU A 102 -21.08 1.05 9.16
N PHE A 103 -19.95 0.34 9.05
CA PHE A 103 -19.46 -0.53 10.11
C PHE A 103 -19.15 0.27 11.38
N ASP A 104 -18.44 1.40 11.28
CA ASP A 104 -18.14 2.27 12.41
C ASP A 104 -19.41 2.78 13.10
N ARG A 105 -20.41 3.26 12.33
CA ARG A 105 -21.70 3.71 12.87
C ARG A 105 -22.47 2.59 13.56
N TRP A 106 -22.49 1.39 12.97
CA TRP A 106 -23.17 0.22 13.53
C TRP A 106 -22.56 -0.19 14.87
N VAL A 107 -21.23 -0.19 14.97
CA VAL A 107 -20.54 -0.57 16.21
C VAL A 107 -20.60 0.52 17.28
N ASN A 108 -20.50 1.79 16.90
CA ASN A 108 -20.47 2.92 17.84
C ASN A 108 -21.82 3.34 18.38
N ASN A 109 -22.91 2.68 17.96
CA ASN A 109 -24.30 2.97 18.32
C ASN A 109 -24.57 4.48 18.41
N THR A 110 -23.99 5.23 17.48
CA THR A 110 -24.18 6.67 17.46
C THR A 110 -25.58 6.83 16.88
N ASP A 111 -26.52 7.40 17.63
CA ASP A 111 -27.87 7.81 17.17
C ASP A 111 -27.83 8.84 16.02
N LYS A 112 -26.65 9.03 15.41
CA LYS A 112 -26.43 9.78 14.20
C LYS A 112 -27.19 9.11 13.06
N PRO A 113 -28.12 9.82 12.40
CA PRO A 113 -28.84 9.28 11.27
C PRO A 113 -27.85 8.78 10.20
N LEU A 114 -28.19 7.67 9.54
CA LEU A 114 -27.42 7.09 8.43
C LEU A 114 -27.12 8.10 7.29
N LEU A 115 -27.74 9.29 7.32
CA LEU A 115 -27.67 10.37 6.33
C LEU A 115 -26.85 11.59 6.78
N GLU A 116 -26.15 11.59 7.93
CA GLU A 116 -25.13 12.62 8.22
C GLU A 116 -24.11 12.63 7.06
N PRO A 117 -23.73 13.79 6.48
CA PRO A 117 -23.00 13.84 5.22
C PRO A 117 -21.71 13.03 5.29
N PHE A 118 -21.66 11.96 4.49
CA PHE A 118 -20.46 11.18 4.29
C PHE A 118 -19.42 12.08 3.61
N SER A 119 -18.32 12.40 4.29
CA SER A 119 -17.18 12.98 3.58
C SER A 119 -16.50 11.87 2.80
N LEU A 120 -16.89 11.69 1.53
CA LEU A 120 -16.12 10.87 0.57
C LEU A 120 -14.70 11.42 0.35
N LEU A 121 -14.48 12.66 0.79
CA LEU A 121 -13.22 13.35 0.80
C LEU A 121 -12.38 13.01 2.03
N ASP A 122 -12.90 12.36 3.07
CA ASP A 122 -12.10 11.93 4.23
C ASP A 122 -12.00 10.39 4.29
N PRO A 123 -10.93 9.80 3.71
CA PRO A 123 -10.75 8.36 3.68
C PRO A 123 -10.71 7.75 5.08
N TYR A 124 -11.74 6.99 5.45
CA TYR A 124 -11.75 6.29 6.72
C TYR A 124 -10.70 5.15 6.74
N TYR A 125 -9.84 5.19 7.76
CA TYR A 125 -8.91 4.14 8.17
C TYR A 125 -7.89 3.67 7.12
N LEU A 126 -8.19 2.63 6.33
CA LEU A 126 -7.29 2.04 5.33
C LEU A 126 -7.53 2.59 3.91
N THR A 127 -8.67 3.24 3.68
CA THR A 127 -9.07 3.64 2.33
C THR A 127 -8.19 4.77 1.76
N TRP A 128 -7.45 5.48 2.61
CA TRP A 128 -6.49 6.51 2.20
C TRP A 128 -5.48 6.00 1.17
N PHE A 129 -5.02 4.76 1.28
CA PHE A 129 -4.02 4.22 0.35
C PHE A 129 -4.60 4.03 -1.05
N LEU A 130 -5.88 3.67 -1.17
CA LEU A 130 -6.51 3.50 -2.49
C LEU A 130 -6.65 4.84 -3.20
N ILE A 131 -7.14 5.87 -2.52
CA ILE A 131 -7.25 7.20 -3.13
C ILE A 131 -5.86 7.79 -3.42
N ALA A 132 -4.88 7.59 -2.54
CA ALA A 132 -3.50 7.99 -2.78
C ALA A 132 -2.92 7.26 -4.01
N LEU A 133 -3.14 5.95 -4.11
CA LEU A 133 -2.73 5.15 -5.26
C LEU A 133 -3.40 5.62 -6.55
N PHE A 134 -4.69 5.99 -6.49
CA PHE A 134 -5.39 6.57 -7.62
C PHE A 134 -4.71 7.86 -8.08
N CYS A 135 -4.48 8.81 -7.18
CA CYS A 135 -3.81 10.09 -7.46
C CYS A 135 -2.39 9.89 -8.01
N TRP A 136 -1.59 9.04 -7.37
CA TRP A 136 -0.22 8.75 -7.81
C TRP A 136 -0.20 8.12 -9.20
N ARG A 137 -1.03 7.11 -9.47
CA ARG A 137 -1.10 6.47 -10.79
C ARG A 137 -1.58 7.43 -11.87
N LEU A 138 -2.56 8.27 -11.56
CA LEU A 138 -3.03 9.29 -12.49
C LEU A 138 -1.93 10.30 -12.81
N SER A 139 -1.09 10.65 -11.82
CA SER A 139 0.06 11.54 -12.01
C SER A 139 1.26 10.89 -12.73
N ALA A 140 1.30 9.56 -12.90
CA ALA A 140 2.44 8.84 -13.45
C ALA A 140 2.99 9.39 -14.80
N PRO A 141 2.16 9.83 -15.77
CA PRO A 141 2.66 10.39 -17.03
C PRO A 141 3.47 11.68 -16.83
N LEU A 142 3.11 12.51 -15.85
CA LEU A 142 3.81 13.77 -15.55
C LEU A 142 5.26 13.52 -15.14
N TRP A 143 5.47 12.58 -14.23
CA TRP A 143 6.79 12.24 -13.69
C TRP A 143 7.77 11.69 -14.73
N ARG A 144 7.24 11.11 -15.82
CA ARG A 144 8.06 10.59 -16.92
C ARG A 144 8.62 11.68 -17.83
N VAL A 145 8.01 12.86 -17.85
CA VAL A 145 8.43 13.98 -18.71
C VAL A 145 9.40 14.91 -17.97
N LEU A 146 9.37 14.91 -16.64
CA LEU A 146 10.28 15.70 -15.81
C LEU A 146 11.73 15.19 -15.93
N ARG A 147 12.69 16.12 -15.98
CA ARG A 147 14.13 15.80 -15.98
C ARG A 147 14.63 15.31 -14.61
N TRP A 148 14.08 15.86 -13.53
CA TRP A 148 14.49 15.61 -12.15
C TRP A 148 13.32 15.16 -11.27
N PRO A 149 12.61 14.07 -11.61
CA PRO A 149 11.36 13.71 -10.95
C PRO A 149 11.54 13.42 -9.46
N LEU A 150 12.63 12.75 -9.07
CA LEU A 150 12.88 12.42 -7.65
C LEU A 150 13.17 13.67 -6.79
N PRO A 151 14.12 14.56 -7.14
CA PRO A 151 14.30 15.83 -6.41
C PRO A 151 13.03 16.67 -6.31
N ILE A 152 12.24 16.76 -7.39
CA ILE A 152 10.97 17.50 -7.39
C ILE A 152 9.97 16.87 -6.42
N SER A 153 9.84 15.55 -6.41
CA SER A 153 8.94 14.86 -5.47
C SER A 153 9.38 15.03 -4.01
N LEU A 154 10.69 15.04 -3.72
CA LEU A 154 11.23 15.31 -2.39
C LEU A 154 10.94 16.74 -1.94
N ALA A 155 11.08 17.72 -2.84
CA ALA A 155 10.72 19.10 -2.56
C ALA A 155 9.23 19.23 -2.23
N ILE A 156 8.35 18.56 -2.98
CA ILE A 156 6.90 18.53 -2.71
C ILE A 156 6.61 17.90 -1.34
N ALA A 157 7.28 16.79 -0.99
CA ALA A 157 7.11 16.15 0.31
C ALA A 157 7.59 17.04 1.47
N ALA A 158 8.70 17.77 1.29
CA ALA A 158 9.21 18.73 2.27
C ALA A 158 8.25 19.91 2.45
N ILE A 159 7.75 20.49 1.35
CA ILE A 159 6.74 21.57 1.39
C ILE A 159 5.49 21.09 2.13
N ALA A 160 4.96 19.91 1.79
CA ALA A 160 3.80 19.35 2.47
C ALA A 160 4.03 19.22 3.99
N SER A 161 5.22 18.74 4.39
CA SER A 161 5.56 18.57 5.82
C SER A 161 5.60 19.89 6.61
N VAL A 162 5.65 21.05 5.94
CA VAL A 162 5.69 22.37 6.59
C VAL A 162 4.44 23.22 6.32
N SER A 163 3.42 22.65 5.68
CA SER A 163 2.18 23.37 5.34
C SER A 163 1.03 22.97 6.29
N PRO A 164 0.80 23.71 7.39
CA PRO A 164 -0.29 23.42 8.33
C PRO A 164 -1.69 23.57 7.71
N ASP A 165 -1.82 24.39 6.67
CA ASP A 165 -3.10 24.64 5.99
C ASP A 165 -3.52 23.51 5.04
N LEU A 166 -2.65 22.51 4.80
CA LEU A 166 -3.05 21.31 4.08
C LEU A 166 -4.01 20.50 4.96
N GLY A 167 -5.30 20.59 4.64
CA GLY A 167 -6.36 19.84 5.32
C GLY A 167 -6.25 18.32 5.18
N ASN A 168 -7.12 17.61 5.89
CA ASN A 168 -7.20 16.14 5.83
C ASN A 168 -7.93 15.61 4.59
N ASP A 169 -8.46 16.48 3.75
CA ASP A 169 -9.15 16.11 2.51
C ASP A 169 -8.25 15.24 1.63
N PHE A 170 -8.80 14.10 1.22
CA PHE A 170 -8.19 12.98 0.51
C PHE A 170 -6.91 12.42 1.15
N ASN A 171 -6.67 12.69 2.44
CA ASN A 171 -5.38 12.46 3.08
C ASN A 171 -4.21 13.09 2.28
N ILE A 172 -4.42 14.27 1.69
CA ILE A 172 -3.45 14.90 0.75
C ILE A 172 -2.05 15.03 1.36
N MET A 173 -1.95 15.27 2.67
CA MET A 173 -0.69 15.29 3.40
C MET A 173 0.11 13.99 3.20
N ARG A 174 -0.53 12.83 3.38
CA ARG A 174 0.10 11.51 3.14
C ARG A 174 0.44 11.33 1.67
N VAL A 175 -0.46 11.73 0.77
CA VAL A 175 -0.26 11.61 -0.68
C VAL A 175 1.03 12.33 -1.10
N LEU A 176 1.23 13.56 -0.62
CA LEU A 176 2.38 14.38 -0.96
C LEU A 176 3.65 13.92 -0.24
N GLN A 177 3.59 13.61 1.05
CA GLN A 177 4.76 13.18 1.82
C GLN A 177 5.31 11.81 1.41
N PHE A 178 4.45 10.89 0.92
CA PHE A 178 4.87 9.57 0.41
C PHE A 178 5.18 9.54 -1.10
N LEU A 179 4.85 10.60 -1.83
CA LEU A 179 5.09 10.73 -3.27
C LEU A 179 6.52 10.36 -3.71
N PRO A 180 7.61 10.71 -2.98
CA PRO A 180 8.96 10.34 -3.37
C PRO A 180 9.18 8.84 -3.53
N PHE A 181 8.53 8.01 -2.72
CA PHE A 181 8.62 6.56 -2.84
C PHE A 181 7.94 6.03 -4.10
N PHE A 182 6.80 6.61 -4.47
CA PHE A 182 6.09 6.24 -5.70
C PHE A 182 6.91 6.62 -6.93
N VAL A 183 7.44 7.84 -6.94
CA VAL A 183 8.29 8.35 -8.02
C VAL A 183 9.56 7.53 -8.14
N LEU A 184 10.25 7.25 -7.02
CA LEU A 184 11.41 6.36 -7.00
C LEU A 184 11.06 4.99 -7.60
N GLY A 185 9.92 4.40 -7.20
CA GLY A 185 9.41 3.16 -7.74
C GLY A 185 9.29 3.16 -9.27
N MET A 186 8.78 4.24 -9.88
CA MET A 186 8.68 4.39 -11.34
C MET A 186 10.04 4.45 -12.03
N LEU A 187 11.07 4.97 -11.37
CA LEU A 187 12.44 5.04 -11.88
C LEU A 187 13.17 3.69 -11.74
N LEU A 188 12.71 2.80 -10.86
CA LEU A 188 13.31 1.49 -10.69
C LEU A 188 13.10 0.60 -11.93
N ARG A 189 14.20 -0.01 -12.34
CA ARG A 189 14.27 -1.13 -13.29
C ARG A 189 14.51 -2.47 -12.58
N ARG A 190 14.30 -3.58 -13.28
CA ARG A 190 14.36 -4.94 -12.72
C ARG A 190 15.75 -5.25 -12.13
N GLU A 191 16.78 -4.69 -12.73
CA GLU A 191 18.19 -4.87 -12.36
C GLU A 191 18.49 -4.34 -10.95
N HIS A 192 17.76 -3.32 -10.48
CA HIS A 192 17.96 -2.83 -9.10
C HIS A 192 17.44 -3.84 -8.08
N PHE A 193 16.35 -4.56 -8.38
CA PHE A 193 15.86 -5.62 -7.50
C PHE A 193 16.78 -6.84 -7.50
N THR A 194 17.48 -7.12 -8.60
CA THR A 194 18.48 -8.21 -8.63
C THR A 194 19.71 -7.89 -7.78
N LEU A 195 20.03 -6.61 -7.54
CA LEU A 195 21.07 -6.22 -6.60
C LEU A 195 20.67 -6.48 -5.14
N LEU A 196 19.41 -6.21 -4.78
CA LEU A 196 18.91 -6.38 -3.40
C LEU A 196 18.91 -7.83 -2.93
N VAL A 197 18.78 -8.78 -3.86
CA VAL A 197 18.74 -10.22 -3.56
C VAL A 197 20.12 -10.89 -3.55
N ARG A 198 21.20 -10.11 -3.72
CA ARG A 198 22.58 -10.60 -3.60
C ARG A 198 22.93 -10.93 -2.15
N ARG A 199 23.97 -11.75 -1.96
CA ARG A 199 24.42 -12.19 -0.63
C ARG A 199 24.87 -11.00 0.22
N GLU A 200 25.59 -10.06 -0.37
CA GLU A 200 26.12 -8.88 0.30
C GLU A 200 24.97 -7.99 0.81
N ALA A 201 23.96 -7.75 -0.02
CA ALA A 201 22.78 -6.99 0.36
C ALA A 201 21.97 -7.67 1.49
N ARG A 202 21.88 -9.01 1.46
CA ARG A 202 21.23 -9.78 2.55
C ARG A 202 22.00 -9.74 3.86
N ILE A 203 23.33 -9.81 3.81
CA ILE A 203 24.17 -9.67 5.00
C ILE A 203 24.02 -8.26 5.58
N ALA A 204 24.09 -7.23 4.72
CA ALA A 204 23.84 -5.85 5.14
C ALA A 204 22.45 -5.70 5.77
N ALA A 205 21.40 -6.25 5.15
CA ALA A 205 20.05 -6.24 5.70
C ALA A 205 19.95 -6.97 7.05
N ALA A 206 20.68 -8.07 7.23
CA ALA A 206 20.73 -8.85 8.47
C ALA A 206 21.43 -8.12 9.62
N VAL A 207 22.22 -7.09 9.33
CA VAL A 207 22.80 -6.21 10.34
C VAL A 207 21.93 -4.97 10.54
N ILE A 208 21.53 -4.31 9.46
CA ILE A 208 20.80 -3.03 9.50
C ILE A 208 19.42 -3.21 10.14
N ALA A 209 18.67 -4.27 9.81
CA ALA A 209 17.33 -4.46 10.36
C ALA A 209 17.33 -4.65 11.89
N PRO A 210 18.14 -5.55 12.50
CA PRO A 210 18.23 -5.66 13.96
C PRO A 210 18.76 -4.40 14.63
N VAL A 211 19.79 -3.75 14.07
CA VAL A 211 20.33 -2.48 14.62
C VAL A 211 19.23 -1.42 14.64
N THR A 212 18.45 -1.33 13.57
CA THR A 212 17.35 -0.35 13.49
C THR A 212 16.21 -0.71 14.43
N LEU A 213 15.92 -2.00 14.64
CA LEU A 213 14.91 -2.43 15.61
C LEU A 213 15.33 -2.10 17.07
N VAL A 214 16.60 -2.30 17.42
CA VAL A 214 17.14 -1.86 18.72
C VAL A 214 17.06 -0.34 18.83
N PHE A 215 17.39 0.38 17.76
CA PHE A 215 17.26 1.83 17.70
C PHE A 215 15.82 2.30 17.88
N THR A 216 14.83 1.69 17.21
CA THR A 216 13.41 2.06 17.41
C THR A 216 12.94 1.75 18.82
N TYR A 217 13.44 0.68 19.45
CA TYR A 217 13.17 0.43 20.87
C TYR A 217 13.74 1.52 21.78
N TRP A 218 14.94 2.03 21.47
CA TRP A 218 15.54 3.16 22.17
C TRP A 218 14.77 4.47 21.93
N VAL A 219 14.33 4.75 20.70
CA VAL A 219 13.62 5.99 20.34
C VAL A 219 12.15 5.98 20.77
N ALA A 220 11.50 4.82 20.92
CA ALA A 220 10.06 4.70 21.19
C ALA A 220 9.48 5.64 22.27
N PRO A 221 10.09 5.81 23.46
CA PRO A 221 9.56 6.73 24.47
C PRO A 221 9.96 8.21 24.26
N ARG A 222 10.77 8.52 23.25
CA ARG A 222 11.40 9.84 23.03
C ARG A 222 10.88 10.57 21.79
N MET A 223 10.23 9.85 20.88
CA MET A 223 9.78 10.41 19.61
C MET A 223 8.29 10.17 19.43
N ASP A 224 7.62 11.20 18.93
CA ASP A 224 6.24 11.07 18.53
C ASP A 224 6.10 10.11 17.34
N TYR A 225 5.39 8.99 17.52
CA TYR A 225 5.17 8.02 16.45
C TYR A 225 4.30 8.59 15.31
N HIS A 226 3.59 9.71 15.52
CA HIS A 226 2.77 10.34 14.48
C HIS A 226 3.62 10.84 13.29
N TRP A 227 4.93 11.05 13.47
CA TRP A 227 5.86 11.31 12.38
C TRP A 227 5.83 10.23 11.29
N PHE A 228 5.63 8.95 11.67
CA PHE A 228 5.56 7.85 10.71
C PHE A 228 4.23 7.78 9.96
N TYR A 229 3.17 8.43 10.45
CA TYR A 229 1.88 8.50 9.75
C TYR A 229 1.94 9.41 8.54
N ARG A 230 2.85 10.39 8.54
CA ARG A 230 3.00 11.40 7.49
C ARG A 230 1.67 12.10 7.14
N SER A 231 0.79 12.22 8.14
CA SER A 231 -0.53 12.85 8.02
C SER A 231 -0.59 14.24 8.63
N HIS A 232 0.49 14.71 9.24
CA HIS A 232 0.56 16.03 9.87
C HIS A 232 1.74 16.82 9.32
N SER A 233 1.63 18.14 9.36
CA SER A 233 2.76 19.05 9.24
C SER A 233 3.57 19.03 10.55
N ALA A 234 4.82 19.50 10.50
CA ALA A 234 5.65 19.67 11.69
C ALA A 234 4.96 20.55 12.73
N GLN A 235 4.36 21.64 12.29
CA GLN A 235 3.61 22.58 13.14
C GLN A 235 2.38 21.92 13.77
N GLY A 236 1.69 21.04 13.04
CA GLY A 236 0.59 20.25 13.58
C GLY A 236 1.01 19.26 14.67
N LEU A 237 2.29 18.88 14.71
CA LEU A 237 2.89 18.06 15.77
C LEU A 237 3.57 18.90 16.87
N GLY A 238 3.46 20.23 16.82
CA GLY A 238 4.08 21.14 17.79
C GLY A 238 5.56 21.43 17.55
N PHE A 239 6.10 21.10 16.37
CA PHE A 239 7.49 21.38 15.97
C PHE A 239 7.57 22.57 15.01
N THR A 240 8.75 23.19 14.92
CA THR A 240 9.02 24.24 13.94
C THR A 240 9.20 23.67 12.52
N TRP A 241 9.06 24.52 11.50
CA TRP A 241 9.04 24.10 10.09
C TRP A 241 10.34 23.42 9.62
N ASP A 242 11.48 23.81 10.20
CA ASP A 242 12.80 23.23 9.92
C ASP A 242 12.85 21.73 10.29
N TYR A 243 12.23 21.34 11.40
CA TYR A 243 12.06 19.93 11.74
C TYR A 243 11.25 19.18 10.68
N GLY A 244 10.24 19.80 10.08
CA GLY A 244 9.45 19.19 9.00
C GLY A 244 10.31 18.79 7.81
N VAL A 245 11.14 19.71 7.32
CA VAL A 245 12.05 19.45 6.20
C VAL A 245 13.05 18.34 6.56
N ILE A 246 13.68 18.44 7.74
CA ILE A 246 14.68 17.48 8.21
C ILE A 246 14.05 16.08 8.37
N MET A 247 12.91 15.99 9.05
CA MET A 247 12.20 14.74 9.28
C MET A 247 11.67 14.13 7.98
N SER A 248 11.20 14.94 7.03
CA SER A 248 10.75 14.46 5.73
C SER A 248 11.87 13.72 4.99
N LEU A 249 13.07 14.34 4.92
CA LEU A 249 14.26 13.75 4.29
C LEU A 249 14.81 12.56 5.08
N ALA A 250 14.91 12.68 6.41
CA ALA A 250 15.42 11.61 7.27
C ALA A 250 14.54 10.36 7.20
N LEU A 251 13.21 10.53 7.33
CA LEU A 251 12.27 9.42 7.21
C LEU A 251 12.24 8.85 5.78
N PHE A 252 12.46 9.66 4.74
CA PHE A 252 12.61 9.15 3.38
C PHE A 252 13.84 8.23 3.26
N GLY A 253 15.00 8.70 3.75
CA GLY A 253 16.24 7.92 3.75
C GLY A 253 16.13 6.62 4.56
N CYS A 254 15.66 6.71 5.80
CA CYS A 254 15.44 5.56 6.67
C CYS A 254 14.44 4.57 6.05
N GLY A 255 13.31 5.07 5.54
CA GLY A 255 12.30 4.24 4.90
C GLY A 255 12.82 3.55 3.64
N LEU A 256 13.66 4.23 2.86
CA LEU A 256 14.30 3.64 1.68
C LEU A 256 15.27 2.51 2.05
N VAL A 257 16.14 2.73 3.03
CA VAL A 257 17.10 1.73 3.51
C VAL A 257 16.38 0.51 4.07
N LEU A 258 15.37 0.71 4.92
CA LEU A 258 14.59 -0.39 5.48
C LEU A 258 13.73 -1.10 4.44
N THR A 259 13.22 -0.39 3.44
CA THR A 259 12.53 -1.00 2.29
C THR A 259 13.48 -1.89 1.50
N ALA A 260 14.72 -1.43 1.27
CA ALA A 260 15.76 -2.23 0.62
C ALA A 260 16.10 -3.49 1.45
N CYS A 261 16.19 -3.37 2.78
CA CYS A 261 16.41 -4.50 3.68
C CYS A 261 15.25 -5.52 3.61
N PHE A 262 14.01 -5.03 3.68
CA PHE A 262 12.82 -5.86 3.53
C PHE A 262 12.85 -6.64 2.22
N LEU A 263 13.07 -5.95 1.10
CA LEU A 263 13.14 -6.55 -0.23
C LEU A 263 14.30 -7.55 -0.37
N ALA A 264 15.44 -7.32 0.28
CA ALA A 264 16.57 -8.25 0.27
C ALA A 264 16.21 -9.63 0.89
N PHE A 265 15.34 -9.63 1.91
CA PHE A 265 14.85 -10.83 2.56
C PHE A 265 13.71 -11.54 1.81
N VAL A 266 13.07 -10.88 0.84
CA VAL A 266 12.00 -11.51 0.07
C VAL A 266 12.54 -12.70 -0.73
N PRO A 267 11.97 -13.91 -0.56
CA PRO A 267 12.38 -15.08 -1.32
C PRO A 267 12.05 -14.93 -2.81
N ARG A 268 12.98 -15.34 -3.68
CA ARG A 268 12.77 -15.35 -5.16
C ARG A 268 12.09 -16.60 -5.68
N ARG A 269 12.11 -17.69 -4.90
CA ARG A 269 11.53 -18.97 -5.31
C ARG A 269 10.02 -18.98 -5.08
N HIS A 270 9.35 -19.85 -5.82
CA HIS A 270 7.95 -20.14 -5.56
C HIS A 270 7.83 -20.84 -4.19
N LEU A 271 6.96 -20.33 -3.33
CA LEU A 271 6.68 -20.80 -1.98
C LEU A 271 5.19 -21.06 -1.81
N TRP A 272 4.81 -21.69 -0.69
CA TRP A 272 3.41 -22.00 -0.39
C TRP A 272 2.53 -20.74 -0.33
N PHE A 273 3.08 -19.61 0.12
CA PHE A 273 2.38 -18.33 0.22
C PHE A 273 2.46 -17.48 -1.05
N THR A 274 3.19 -17.90 -2.09
CA THR A 274 3.31 -17.09 -3.33
C THR A 274 1.95 -16.84 -3.97
N ALA A 275 1.05 -17.83 -3.96
CA ALA A 275 -0.31 -17.69 -4.46
C ALA A 275 -1.15 -16.67 -3.64
N LEU A 276 -0.86 -16.51 -2.35
CA LEU A 276 -1.54 -15.55 -1.48
C LEU A 276 -1.20 -14.10 -1.82
N GLY A 277 -0.06 -13.85 -2.48
CA GLY A 277 0.31 -12.54 -2.99
C GLY A 277 -0.64 -11.96 -4.05
N ALA A 278 -1.48 -12.81 -4.66
CA ALA A 278 -2.58 -12.36 -5.52
C ALA A 278 -3.75 -11.77 -4.71
N GLY A 279 -3.98 -12.29 -3.50
CA GLY A 279 -5.05 -11.87 -2.59
C GLY A 279 -4.67 -10.74 -1.64
N SER A 280 -3.49 -10.14 -1.78
CA SER A 280 -3.00 -9.13 -0.82
C SER A 280 -3.93 -7.93 -0.69
N ILE A 281 -4.62 -7.53 -1.77
CA ILE A 281 -5.60 -6.44 -1.73
C ILE A 281 -6.87 -6.82 -0.96
N TYR A 282 -7.27 -8.10 -0.98
CA TYR A 282 -8.37 -8.62 -0.18
C TYR A 282 -7.99 -8.65 1.29
N GLY A 283 -6.79 -9.15 1.62
CA GLY A 283 -6.23 -9.06 2.96
C GLY A 283 -6.18 -7.62 3.45
N TYR A 284 -5.72 -6.69 2.62
CA TYR A 284 -5.71 -5.25 2.92
C TYR A 284 -7.08 -4.70 3.26
N LEU A 285 -8.07 -4.90 2.40
CA LEU A 285 -9.36 -4.23 2.58
C LEU A 285 -10.25 -4.91 3.61
N LEU A 286 -10.12 -6.22 3.82
CA LEU A 286 -10.98 -6.98 4.74
C LEU A 286 -10.43 -7.00 6.18
N HIS A 287 -9.11 -7.03 6.39
CA HIS A 287 -8.58 -7.12 7.75
C HIS A 287 -8.95 -5.91 8.61
N GLY A 288 -9.16 -4.75 8.00
CA GLY A 288 -9.47 -3.54 8.76
C GLY A 288 -10.80 -3.60 9.50
N PHE A 289 -11.79 -4.34 8.99
CA PHE A 289 -13.04 -4.58 9.72
C PHE A 289 -12.79 -5.34 11.02
N LEU A 290 -11.95 -6.39 10.95
CA LEU A 290 -11.54 -7.14 12.14
C LEU A 290 -10.64 -6.32 13.07
N ALA A 291 -9.72 -5.53 12.51
CA ALA A 291 -8.84 -4.67 13.30
C ALA A 291 -9.60 -3.56 14.05
N LYS A 292 -10.68 -3.01 13.45
CA LYS A 292 -11.56 -2.06 14.12
C LYS A 292 -12.51 -2.77 15.09
N GLY A 293 -13.18 -3.84 14.65
CA GLY A 293 -14.11 -4.61 15.48
C GLY A 293 -13.46 -5.17 16.75
N SER A 294 -12.24 -5.68 16.65
CA SER A 294 -11.48 -6.18 17.82
C SER A 294 -11.20 -5.11 18.88
N ARG A 295 -11.03 -3.84 18.49
CA ARG A 295 -10.88 -2.73 19.44
C ARG A 295 -12.21 -2.40 20.10
N TRP A 296 -13.27 -2.32 19.31
CA TRP A 296 -14.58 -1.97 19.82
C TRP A 296 -15.19 -3.03 20.74
N TRP A 297 -14.99 -4.31 20.42
CA TRP A 297 -15.46 -5.43 21.23
C TRP A 297 -14.52 -5.77 22.40
N GLY A 298 -13.55 -4.91 22.72
CA GLY A 298 -12.68 -5.07 23.88
C GLY A 298 -11.80 -6.32 23.85
N TRP A 299 -11.43 -6.83 22.67
CA TRP A 299 -10.62 -8.06 22.58
C TRP A 299 -9.24 -7.87 23.21
N TYR A 300 -8.73 -6.65 23.21
CA TYR A 300 -7.45 -6.31 23.84
C TYR A 300 -7.55 -6.18 25.36
N ASP A 301 -8.75 -6.00 25.92
CA ASP A 301 -8.97 -5.84 27.36
C ASP A 301 -9.05 -7.19 28.09
N LEU A 302 -9.00 -8.30 27.35
CA LEU A 302 -9.00 -9.64 27.92
C LEU A 302 -7.69 -9.92 28.68
N ASP A 303 -7.78 -10.44 29.91
CA ASP A 303 -6.64 -10.67 30.81
C ASP A 303 -5.49 -11.44 30.17
N TRP A 304 -5.79 -12.47 29.37
CA TRP A 304 -4.77 -13.28 28.72
C TRP A 304 -3.98 -12.51 27.66
N VAL A 305 -4.60 -11.50 27.01
CA VAL A 305 -3.95 -10.66 26.00
C VAL A 305 -2.94 -9.72 26.65
N GLN A 306 -3.21 -9.27 27.87
CA GLN A 306 -2.36 -8.34 28.62
C GLN A 306 -1.05 -8.99 29.15
N THR A 307 -0.81 -10.25 28.82
CA THR A 307 0.45 -10.94 29.12
C THR A 307 1.44 -10.88 27.95
N PRO A 308 2.76 -11.02 28.17
CA PRO A 308 3.73 -11.11 27.07
C PRO A 308 3.42 -12.24 26.07
N ALA A 309 2.94 -13.39 26.57
CA ALA A 309 2.50 -14.49 25.73
C ALA A 309 1.24 -14.12 24.93
N GLY A 310 0.31 -13.36 25.53
CA GLY A 310 -0.86 -12.78 24.88
C GLY A 310 -0.51 -11.88 23.70
N TYR A 311 0.47 -10.99 23.86
CA TYR A 311 0.95 -10.12 22.77
C TYR A 311 1.52 -10.92 21.59
N VAL A 312 2.28 -11.98 21.86
CA VAL A 312 2.78 -12.88 20.81
C VAL A 312 1.61 -13.62 20.15
N ALA A 313 0.69 -14.18 20.95
CA ALA A 313 -0.46 -14.92 20.46
C ALA A 313 -1.37 -14.06 19.57
N ILE A 314 -1.73 -12.84 19.98
CA ILE A 314 -2.57 -11.95 19.17
C ILE A 314 -1.86 -11.51 17.88
N THR A 315 -0.54 -11.34 17.91
CA THR A 315 0.27 -11.07 16.72
C THR A 315 0.20 -12.23 15.72
N LEU A 316 0.35 -13.47 16.21
CA LEU A 316 0.23 -14.67 15.39
C LEU A 316 -1.20 -14.87 14.85
N ILE A 317 -2.22 -14.58 15.67
CA ILE A 317 -3.63 -14.61 15.25
C ILE A 317 -3.86 -13.59 14.13
N GLY A 318 -3.38 -12.36 14.27
CA GLY A 318 -3.48 -11.33 13.23
C GLY A 318 -2.81 -11.75 11.92
N ALA A 319 -1.62 -12.34 12.00
CA ALA A 319 -0.91 -12.89 10.84
C ALA A 319 -1.69 -14.04 10.18
N ALA A 320 -2.26 -14.95 10.97
CA ALA A 320 -3.07 -16.06 10.47
C ALA A 320 -4.37 -15.58 9.80
N VAL A 321 -5.06 -14.61 10.43
CA VAL A 321 -6.28 -13.99 9.90
C VAL A 321 -6.02 -13.34 8.54
N VAL A 322 -5.01 -12.47 8.43
CA VAL A 322 -4.73 -11.82 7.13
C VAL A 322 -4.28 -12.82 6.07
N THR A 323 -3.56 -13.88 6.46
CA THR A 323 -3.17 -14.99 5.58
C THR A 323 -4.41 -15.70 5.04
N LEU A 324 -5.38 -16.01 5.90
CA LEU A 324 -6.66 -16.60 5.51
C LEU A 324 -7.45 -15.69 4.57
N LEU A 325 -7.48 -14.37 4.85
CA LEU A 325 -8.14 -13.39 4.00
C LEU A 325 -7.50 -13.25 2.61
N CYS A 326 -6.23 -13.65 2.45
CA CYS A 326 -5.55 -13.67 1.16
C CYS A 326 -5.85 -14.94 0.32
N THR A 327 -6.58 -15.93 0.86
CA THR A 327 -6.83 -17.20 0.18
C THR A 327 -7.80 -17.08 -1.00
N THR A 328 -7.69 -18.00 -1.96
CA THR A 328 -8.55 -18.02 -3.16
C THR A 328 -10.05 -18.10 -2.86
N PRO A 329 -10.55 -18.85 -1.85
CA PRO A 329 -11.97 -18.82 -1.49
C PRO A 329 -12.49 -17.43 -1.12
N VAL A 330 -11.74 -16.69 -0.30
CA VAL A 330 -12.08 -15.31 0.08
C VAL A 330 -12.06 -14.39 -1.14
N GLN A 331 -11.04 -14.55 -2.01
CA GLN A 331 -10.96 -13.80 -3.27
C GLN A 331 -12.20 -14.00 -4.15
N LYS A 332 -12.67 -15.25 -4.29
CA LYS A 332 -13.88 -15.57 -5.06
C LYS A 332 -15.13 -14.96 -4.43
N MET A 333 -15.26 -15.04 -3.10
CA MET A 333 -16.43 -14.53 -2.36
C MET A 333 -16.56 -13.01 -2.45
N PHE A 334 -15.46 -12.28 -2.28
CA PHE A 334 -15.45 -10.81 -2.28
C PHE A 334 -15.06 -10.18 -3.63
N ARG A 335 -14.94 -10.99 -4.70
CA ARG A 335 -14.51 -10.49 -6.02
C ARG A 335 -15.35 -9.32 -6.50
N TRP A 336 -16.67 -9.40 -6.34
CA TRP A 336 -17.59 -8.35 -6.78
C TRP A 336 -17.42 -7.01 -6.05
N VAL A 337 -16.83 -7.03 -4.86
CA VAL A 337 -16.60 -5.87 -4.01
C VAL A 337 -15.19 -5.28 -4.24
N VAL A 338 -14.18 -6.15 -4.33
CA VAL A 338 -12.77 -5.75 -4.44
C VAL A 338 -12.33 -5.55 -5.90
N GLU A 339 -12.90 -6.29 -6.84
CA GLU A 339 -12.62 -6.24 -8.28
C GLU A 339 -13.93 -6.25 -9.08
N PRO A 340 -14.78 -5.21 -8.95
CA PRO A 340 -16.08 -5.17 -9.63
C PRO A 340 -15.89 -5.19 -11.16
N PRO A 341 -16.58 -6.08 -11.89
CA PRO A 341 -16.55 -6.07 -13.35
C PRO A 341 -17.28 -4.82 -13.86
N MET A 342 -16.53 -3.91 -14.49
CA MET A 342 -17.03 -2.62 -14.99
C MET A 342 -16.98 -2.55 -16.52
N ASP A 343 -17.03 -3.70 -17.20
CA ASP A 343 -16.97 -3.78 -18.68
C ASP A 343 -18.14 -3.07 -19.36
N TRP A 344 -19.23 -2.80 -18.62
CA TRP A 344 -20.40 -2.04 -19.08
C TRP A 344 -20.20 -0.52 -19.04
N ALA A 345 -19.28 -0.01 -18.20
CA ALA A 345 -19.13 1.42 -17.94
C ALA A 345 -18.07 2.08 -18.84
N PHE A 346 -17.23 1.30 -19.53
CA PHE A 346 -16.14 1.82 -20.36
C PHE A 346 -16.30 1.39 -21.81
N LYS A 347 -16.01 2.31 -22.74
CA LYS A 347 -15.95 1.98 -24.18
C LYS A 347 -14.86 0.93 -24.40
N LYS A 348 -15.21 -0.15 -25.11
CA LYS A 348 -14.23 -1.12 -25.60
C LYS A 348 -13.36 -0.41 -26.65
N ASP A 349 -12.04 -0.52 -26.54
CA ASP A 349 -11.14 -0.05 -27.59
C ASP A 349 -11.49 -0.84 -28.86
N ASP A 350 -12.02 -0.17 -29.89
CA ASP A 350 -12.31 -0.78 -31.18
C ASP A 350 -10.98 -0.98 -31.92
N PRO A 351 -10.51 -2.24 -32.12
CA PRO A 351 -9.26 -2.49 -32.83
C PRO A 351 -9.32 -2.07 -34.31
N ALA A 352 -10.51 -1.75 -34.85
CA ALA A 352 -10.75 -1.47 -36.26
C ALA A 352 -10.72 0.02 -36.64
N ALA A 353 -10.51 0.95 -35.70
CA ALA A 353 -10.34 2.37 -36.02
C ALA A 353 -8.97 2.63 -36.68
N LYS A 354 -8.87 2.30 -37.98
CA LYS A 354 -7.75 2.73 -38.84
C LYS A 354 -7.65 4.27 -38.77
N PRO A 355 -6.44 4.85 -38.70
CA PRO A 355 -6.29 6.28 -38.85
C PRO A 355 -6.83 6.66 -40.24
N GLU A 356 -7.83 7.54 -40.25
CA GLU A 356 -8.36 8.15 -41.46
C GLU A 356 -7.17 8.77 -42.21
N ARG A 357 -6.87 8.23 -43.40
CA ARG A 357 -5.82 8.78 -44.25
C ARG A 357 -6.27 10.17 -44.66
N VAL A 358 -5.68 11.20 -44.06
CA VAL A 358 -5.79 12.58 -44.54
C VAL A 358 -5.34 12.57 -46.01
N PRO A 359 -6.21 12.91 -46.98
CA PRO A 359 -5.79 13.01 -48.36
C PRO A 359 -4.78 14.15 -48.49
N ALA A 360 -3.60 13.84 -49.04
CA ALA A 360 -2.62 14.83 -49.40
C ALA A 360 -3.24 15.82 -50.39
N ALA A 361 -3.30 17.10 -50.01
CA ALA A 361 -3.65 18.17 -50.93
C ALA A 361 -2.59 18.23 -52.05
N LYS A 362 -3.06 18.29 -53.31
CA LYS A 362 -2.25 18.54 -54.50
C LYS A 362 -1.92 20.02 -54.62
#